data_AF-A0A5U4E643-F1
#
_entry.id   AF-A0A5U4E643-F1
#
_cell.length_a   1.000
_cell.length_b   1.000
_cell.length_c   1.000
_cell.angle_alpha   90.00
_cell.angle_beta   90.00
_cell.angle_gamma   90.00
#
_symmetry.space_group_name_H-M   'P 1'
#
loop_
_entity.id
_entity.type
_entity.pdbx_description
1 polymer ?
#
loop_
_entity_poly.entity_id
_entity_poly.type
_entity_poly.pdbx_seq_one_letter_code
_entity_poly.pdbx_strand_id
1 'polypeptide(L)'
;MYSANGRKVWRRQRSLWGLAAANNVSPDARESCDAGFMGQWQDEESGLWYNLHRYYNARIGQYLSPDPLRLAGGLNTYGYVHNPLTWADPYGLAGCSAQFKSRNEAFRAAKRDAGIPMNQQPDRIFNSKTGFFSDHRNVPMTDSRKNPIFDNNGNQVWTREYQFTRADGSKIIIQDHSAGHSYADGVGNQGSHLNVRPIENTRTGSVPGTFDHYEF
;
A
#
# COMPACT_ATOMS: atom_id res chain seq x y z
N MET A 1 -20.72 -15.02 -6.49
CA MET A 1 -20.52 -16.16 -7.40
C MET A 1 -21.72 -16.26 -8.31
N TYR A 2 -21.50 -16.60 -9.59
CA TYR A 2 -22.53 -16.80 -10.60
C TYR A 2 -22.37 -18.19 -11.19
N SER A 3 -23.48 -18.85 -11.51
CA SER A 3 -23.47 -20.12 -12.24
C SER A 3 -23.13 -19.91 -13.72
N ALA A 4 -22.91 -21.00 -14.46
CA ALA A 4 -22.53 -20.96 -15.89
C ALA A 4 -23.53 -20.22 -16.79
N ASN A 5 -24.80 -20.10 -16.38
CA ASN A 5 -25.84 -19.38 -17.11
C ASN A 5 -26.00 -17.90 -16.66
N GLY A 6 -25.12 -17.40 -15.79
CA GLY A 6 -25.15 -16.03 -15.29
C GLY A 6 -26.11 -15.77 -14.12
N ARG A 7 -26.79 -16.80 -13.58
CA ARG A 7 -27.61 -16.63 -12.36
C ARG A 7 -26.72 -16.48 -11.14
N LYS A 8 -27.02 -15.50 -10.28
CA LYS A 8 -26.34 -15.30 -8.99
C LYS A 8 -26.63 -16.48 -8.06
N VAL A 9 -25.59 -17.22 -7.71
CA VAL A 9 -25.69 -18.38 -6.80
C VAL A 9 -25.27 -18.04 -5.38
N TRP A 10 -24.42 -17.04 -5.19
CA TRP A 10 -23.97 -16.68 -3.85
C TRP A 10 -23.47 -15.24 -3.76
N ARG A 11 -23.71 -14.60 -2.62
CA ARG A 11 -23.18 -13.27 -2.27
C ARG A 11 -22.78 -13.25 -0.80
N ARG A 12 -21.67 -12.58 -0.49
CA ARG A 12 -21.29 -12.26 0.89
C ARG A 12 -20.93 -10.79 1.03
N GLN A 13 -21.48 -10.15 2.05
CA GLN A 13 -21.04 -8.83 2.52
C GLN A 13 -20.13 -9.04 3.72
N ARG A 14 -19.06 -8.25 3.81
CA ARG A 14 -18.04 -8.39 4.86
C ARG A 14 -17.72 -7.03 5.48
N SER A 15 -17.29 -7.05 6.73
CA SER A 15 -16.63 -5.91 7.37
C SER A 15 -15.24 -5.68 6.76
N LEU A 16 -14.59 -4.58 7.18
CA LEU A 16 -13.21 -4.26 6.83
C LEU A 16 -12.23 -5.43 7.07
N TRP A 17 -12.47 -6.21 8.13
CA TRP A 17 -11.64 -7.33 8.55
C TRP A 17 -12.21 -8.71 8.18
N GLY A 18 -13.13 -8.74 7.20
CA GLY A 18 -13.60 -9.99 6.62
C GLY A 18 -14.73 -10.68 7.39
N LEU A 19 -15.25 -10.09 8.48
CA LEU A 19 -16.37 -10.64 9.22
C LEU A 19 -17.65 -10.57 8.37
N ALA A 20 -18.28 -11.71 8.15
CA ALA A 20 -19.51 -11.83 7.39
C ALA A 20 -20.67 -11.02 8.03
N ALA A 21 -21.38 -10.22 7.23
CA ALA A 21 -22.65 -9.63 7.65
C ALA A 21 -23.74 -10.71 7.72
N ALA A 22 -24.77 -10.50 8.55
CA ALA A 22 -25.85 -11.46 8.78
C ALA A 22 -26.67 -11.83 7.53
N ASN A 23 -26.55 -11.07 6.43
CA ASN A 23 -27.41 -11.15 5.25
C ASN A 23 -26.79 -12.00 4.10
N ASN A 24 -25.93 -12.97 4.43
CA ASN A 24 -25.31 -13.83 3.41
C ASN A 24 -26.29 -14.94 3.01
N VAL A 25 -27.13 -14.64 2.04
CA VAL A 25 -28.13 -15.59 1.53
C VAL A 25 -27.58 -16.24 0.28
N SER A 26 -27.32 -17.55 0.35
CA SER A 26 -27.38 -18.37 -0.86
C SER A 26 -28.86 -18.56 -1.21
N PRO A 27 -29.30 -18.25 -2.44
CA PRO A 27 -30.66 -18.57 -2.87
C PRO A 27 -30.94 -20.09 -2.82
N ASP A 28 -29.89 -20.90 -2.91
CA ASP A 28 -29.93 -22.36 -2.79
C ASP A 28 -29.04 -22.78 -1.62
N ALA A 29 -29.64 -23.15 -0.48
CA ALA A 29 -28.96 -23.51 0.77
C ALA A 29 -27.94 -24.68 0.67
N ARG A 30 -27.77 -25.27 -0.54
CA ARG A 30 -26.82 -26.34 -0.85
C ARG A 30 -25.49 -25.83 -1.40
N GLU A 31 -25.37 -24.54 -1.71
CA GLU A 31 -24.13 -23.94 -2.22
C GLU A 31 -23.54 -22.96 -1.19
N SER A 32 -22.38 -23.32 -0.63
CA SER A 32 -21.52 -22.45 0.17
C SER A 32 -20.36 -21.92 -0.66
N CYS A 33 -19.74 -20.84 -0.21
CA CYS A 33 -18.49 -20.35 -0.76
C CYS A 33 -17.55 -20.10 0.41
N ASP A 34 -16.55 -20.96 0.52
CA ASP A 34 -15.60 -20.98 1.62
C ASP A 34 -14.41 -20.07 1.34
N ALA A 35 -14.37 -19.44 0.17
CA ALA A 35 -13.34 -18.46 -0.17
C ALA A 35 -13.53 -17.15 0.59
N GLY A 36 -12.45 -16.69 1.22
CA GLY A 36 -12.34 -15.47 2.03
C GLY A 36 -11.91 -14.24 1.26
N PHE A 37 -11.04 -13.44 1.89
CA PHE A 37 -10.14 -12.56 1.12
C PHE A 37 -9.14 -13.39 0.28
N MET A 38 -8.28 -12.73 -0.50
CA MET A 38 -7.32 -13.44 -1.35
C MET A 38 -6.47 -14.40 -0.51
N GLY A 39 -6.45 -15.68 -0.89
CA GLY A 39 -5.71 -16.75 -0.19
C GLY A 39 -6.40 -17.34 1.04
N GLN A 40 -7.61 -16.88 1.41
CA GLN A 40 -8.34 -17.37 2.58
C GLN A 40 -9.33 -18.49 2.23
N TRP A 41 -9.32 -19.53 3.07
CA TRP A 41 -10.34 -20.58 3.08
C TRP A 41 -11.00 -20.67 4.45
N GLN A 42 -12.32 -20.74 4.49
CA GLN A 42 -13.05 -20.85 5.74
C GLN A 42 -12.91 -22.26 6.27
N ASP A 43 -12.42 -22.38 7.50
CA ASP A 43 -12.54 -23.60 8.28
C ASP A 43 -13.88 -23.58 9.00
N GLU A 44 -14.80 -24.46 8.59
CA GLU A 44 -16.17 -24.49 9.13
C GLU A 44 -16.21 -24.93 10.59
N GLU A 45 -15.30 -25.80 11.04
CA GLU A 45 -15.30 -26.33 12.41
C GLU A 45 -14.94 -25.23 13.42
N SER A 46 -13.93 -24.44 13.11
CA SER A 46 -13.46 -23.36 13.98
C SER A 46 -14.09 -22.00 13.69
N GLY A 47 -14.65 -21.80 12.49
CA GLY A 47 -15.09 -20.50 11.98
C GLY A 47 -13.95 -19.53 11.67
N LEU A 48 -12.71 -20.02 11.63
CA LEU A 48 -11.52 -19.24 11.30
C LEU A 48 -11.25 -19.24 9.80
N TRP A 49 -10.32 -18.37 9.39
CA TRP A 49 -9.83 -18.28 8.03
C TRP A 49 -8.43 -18.86 7.94
N TYR A 50 -8.25 -19.91 7.15
CA TYR A 50 -6.94 -20.48 6.86
C TYR A 50 -6.24 -19.70 5.73
N ASN A 51 -5.07 -19.14 6.03
CA ASN A 51 -4.14 -18.49 5.10
C ASN A 51 -2.82 -19.29 5.09
N LEU A 52 -2.82 -20.50 4.54
CA LEU A 52 -1.67 -21.39 4.36
C LEU A 52 -0.78 -21.61 5.62
N HIS A 53 0.02 -20.62 6.01
CA HIS A 53 0.91 -20.67 7.17
C HIS A 53 0.23 -20.25 8.48
N ARG A 54 -0.92 -19.57 8.43
CA ARG A 54 -1.58 -19.02 9.64
C ARG A 54 -3.10 -19.13 9.60
N TYR A 55 -3.71 -19.16 10.78
CA TYR A 55 -5.15 -19.02 10.97
C TYR A 55 -5.51 -17.60 11.39
N TYR A 56 -6.42 -16.98 10.65
CA TYR A 56 -6.91 -15.62 10.83
C TYR A 56 -8.30 -15.60 11.48
N ASN A 57 -8.46 -14.74 12.48
CA ASN A 57 -9.73 -14.52 13.15
C ASN A 57 -10.33 -13.17 12.75
N ALA A 58 -11.33 -13.22 11.87
CA ALA A 58 -12.02 -12.03 11.36
C ALA A 58 -12.82 -11.24 12.42
N ARG A 59 -13.12 -11.83 13.59
CA ARG A 59 -13.81 -11.12 14.68
C ARG A 59 -12.91 -10.11 15.36
N ILE A 60 -11.62 -10.45 15.50
CA ILE A 60 -10.61 -9.60 16.15
C ILE A 60 -9.64 -8.95 15.16
N GLY A 61 -9.67 -9.35 13.89
CA GLY A 61 -8.89 -8.71 12.83
C GLY A 61 -7.42 -9.12 12.78
N GLN A 62 -7.04 -10.27 13.33
CA GLN A 62 -5.64 -10.70 13.42
C GLN A 62 -5.46 -12.23 13.30
N TYR A 63 -4.23 -12.67 13.03
CA TYR A 63 -3.79 -14.05 13.11
C TYR A 63 -3.72 -14.55 14.56
N LEU A 64 -3.85 -15.87 14.73
CA LEU A 64 -3.76 -16.54 16.04
C LEU A 64 -2.33 -16.95 16.41
N SER A 65 -1.42 -16.98 15.42
CA SER A 65 -0.01 -17.27 15.60
C SER A 65 0.86 -16.11 15.10
N PRO A 66 2.03 -15.89 15.70
CA PRO A 66 2.97 -14.91 15.21
C PRO A 66 3.50 -15.32 13.83
N ASP A 67 3.88 -14.33 13.03
CA ASP A 67 4.45 -14.51 11.70
C ASP A 67 5.66 -15.46 11.73
N PRO A 68 5.68 -16.53 10.91
CA PRO A 68 6.85 -17.40 10.78
C PRO A 68 8.12 -16.66 10.34
N LEU A 69 7.97 -15.57 9.58
CA LEU A 69 9.08 -14.69 9.20
C LEU A 69 9.47 -13.72 10.32
N ARG A 70 8.78 -13.76 11.46
CA ARG A 70 9.00 -12.88 12.62
C ARG A 70 8.90 -11.42 12.18
N LEU A 71 9.88 -10.60 12.57
CA LEU A 71 9.93 -9.18 12.22
C LEU A 71 10.12 -8.92 10.71
N ALA A 72 10.53 -9.92 9.93
CA ALA A 72 10.63 -9.75 8.48
C ALA A 72 9.25 -9.72 7.78
N GLY A 73 8.20 -10.28 8.42
CA GLY A 73 6.81 -10.15 7.96
C GLY A 73 6.13 -8.84 8.37
N GLY A 74 6.81 -8.03 9.19
CA GLY A 74 6.32 -6.77 9.73
C GLY A 74 6.43 -6.70 11.26
N LEU A 75 6.23 -5.49 11.81
CA LEU A 75 6.34 -5.25 13.25
C LEU A 75 5.19 -5.89 14.04
N ASN A 76 3.98 -5.87 13.48
CA ASN A 76 2.85 -6.58 14.07
C ASN A 76 2.84 -8.03 13.59
N THR A 77 3.49 -8.91 14.34
CA THR A 77 3.62 -10.33 13.99
C THR A 77 2.29 -11.09 13.96
N TYR A 78 1.22 -10.55 14.56
CA TYR A 78 -0.12 -11.13 14.50
C TYR A 78 -1.01 -10.44 13.48
N GLY A 79 -0.58 -9.34 12.85
CA GLY A 79 -1.41 -8.57 11.93
C GLY A 79 -1.69 -9.30 10.62
N TYR A 80 -2.88 -9.10 10.05
CA TYR A 80 -3.21 -9.60 8.71
C TYR A 80 -2.48 -8.82 7.62
N VAL A 81 -2.76 -7.53 7.51
CA VAL A 81 -2.08 -6.57 6.63
C VAL A 81 -2.15 -5.17 7.25
N HIS A 82 -1.34 -4.23 6.78
CA HIS A 82 -1.40 -2.85 7.26
C HIS A 82 -2.71 -2.15 6.86
N ASN A 83 -3.13 -2.30 5.60
CA ASN A 83 -4.39 -1.75 5.10
C ASN A 83 -5.20 -2.82 4.34
N PRO A 84 -6.27 -3.39 4.92
CA PRO A 84 -7.06 -4.45 4.27
C PRO A 84 -7.92 -3.97 3.10
N LEU A 85 -7.97 -2.66 2.83
CA LEU A 85 -8.63 -2.12 1.62
C LEU A 85 -7.76 -2.27 0.37
N THR A 86 -6.44 -2.19 0.54
CA THR A 86 -5.50 -2.15 -0.59
C THR A 86 -4.53 -3.33 -0.58
N TRP A 87 -4.32 -3.98 0.56
CA TRP A 87 -3.38 -5.08 0.74
C TRP A 87 -4.13 -6.39 1.01
N ALA A 88 -3.49 -7.50 0.65
CA ALA A 88 -3.92 -8.83 1.08
C ALA A 88 -2.69 -9.63 1.50
N ASP A 89 -2.85 -10.65 2.34
CA ASP A 89 -1.79 -11.60 2.68
C ASP A 89 -2.20 -13.00 2.18
N PRO A 90 -1.97 -13.33 0.89
CA PRO A 90 -2.40 -14.59 0.32
C PRO A 90 -1.70 -15.81 0.92
N TYR A 91 -0.56 -15.62 1.59
CA TYR A 91 0.27 -16.70 2.09
C TYR A 91 0.27 -16.82 3.62
N GLY A 92 -0.22 -15.83 4.35
CA GLY A 92 -0.06 -15.82 5.80
C GLY A 92 1.39 -15.58 6.22
N LEU A 93 2.15 -14.75 5.49
CA LEU A 93 3.57 -14.49 5.77
C LEU A 93 3.99 -13.01 5.65
N ALA A 94 3.32 -12.25 4.78
CA ALA A 94 3.51 -10.81 4.62
C ALA A 94 2.41 -10.26 3.72
N GLY A 95 1.88 -9.10 4.05
CA GLY A 95 0.94 -8.41 3.17
C GLY A 95 1.60 -8.07 1.83
N CYS A 96 0.97 -8.47 0.73
CA CYS A 96 1.28 -7.99 -0.60
C CYS A 96 0.51 -6.69 -0.83
N SER A 97 1.25 -5.60 -0.93
CA SER A 97 0.76 -4.24 -1.12
C SER A 97 0.89 -3.72 -2.56
N ALA A 98 1.64 -4.44 -3.41
CA ALA A 98 2.14 -3.87 -4.64
C ALA A 98 1.00 -3.71 -5.67
N GLN A 99 0.40 -2.50 -5.69
CA GLN A 99 -0.51 -2.06 -6.75
C GLN A 99 0.19 -2.11 -8.12
N PHE A 100 1.51 -1.90 -8.13
CA PHE A 100 2.35 -1.94 -9.32
C PHE A 100 3.47 -2.97 -9.14
N LYS A 101 3.89 -3.62 -10.22
CA LYS A 101 4.92 -4.69 -10.15
C LYS A 101 6.33 -4.17 -9.94
N SER A 102 6.54 -2.86 -10.08
CA SER A 102 7.86 -2.22 -9.95
C SER A 102 7.76 -0.72 -9.75
N ARG A 103 8.83 -0.13 -9.20
CA ARG A 103 9.02 1.33 -9.10
C ARG A 103 8.75 2.04 -10.42
N ASN A 104 9.24 1.50 -11.53
CA ASN A 104 9.10 2.13 -12.83
C ASN A 104 7.64 2.12 -13.32
N GLU A 105 6.89 1.08 -13.00
CA GLU A 105 5.46 1.01 -13.31
C GLU A 105 4.67 2.02 -12.47
N ALA A 106 4.92 2.07 -11.16
CA ALA A 106 4.35 3.07 -10.26
C ALA A 106 4.67 4.50 -10.70
N PHE A 107 5.92 4.78 -11.10
CA PHE A 107 6.34 6.11 -11.56
C PHE A 107 5.62 6.52 -12.84
N ARG A 108 5.43 5.59 -13.78
CA ARG A 108 4.67 5.84 -15.01
C ARG A 108 3.19 6.05 -14.70
N ALA A 109 2.62 5.31 -13.75
CA ALA A 109 1.24 5.53 -13.30
C ALA A 109 1.08 6.93 -12.68
N ALA A 110 1.93 7.29 -11.73
CA ALA A 110 1.96 8.61 -11.11
C ALA A 110 2.04 9.74 -12.14
N LYS A 111 2.89 9.61 -13.17
CA LYS A 111 2.96 10.59 -14.28
C LYS A 111 1.64 10.68 -15.05
N ARG A 112 1.03 9.55 -15.44
CA ARG A 112 -0.23 9.55 -16.20
C ARG A 112 -1.35 10.22 -15.42
N ASP A 113 -1.53 9.80 -14.19
CA ASP A 113 -2.61 10.25 -13.31
C ASP A 113 -2.43 11.74 -12.95
N ALA A 114 -1.19 12.19 -12.88
CA ALA A 114 -0.84 13.58 -12.69
C ALA A 114 -0.87 14.43 -13.98
N GLY A 115 -1.27 13.87 -15.13
CA GLY A 115 -1.31 14.61 -16.40
C GLY A 115 0.06 15.02 -16.94
N ILE A 116 1.14 14.35 -16.55
CA ILE A 116 2.50 14.61 -17.05
C ILE A 116 2.75 13.75 -18.30
N PRO A 117 3.15 14.34 -19.44
CA PRO A 117 3.58 13.61 -20.63
C PRO A 117 4.65 12.56 -20.31
N MET A 118 4.49 11.35 -20.85
CA MET A 118 5.36 10.22 -20.50
C MET A 118 6.82 10.46 -20.88
N ASN A 119 7.07 11.23 -21.94
CA ASN A 119 8.39 11.62 -22.43
C ASN A 119 9.00 12.82 -21.68
N GLN A 120 8.23 13.58 -20.91
CA GLN A 120 8.76 14.71 -20.14
C GLN A 120 9.75 14.22 -19.09
N GLN A 121 10.95 14.79 -19.10
CA GLN A 121 11.96 14.59 -18.06
C GLN A 121 11.66 15.50 -16.85
N PRO A 122 12.14 15.16 -15.64
CA PRO A 122 12.05 16.05 -14.50
C PRO A 122 12.67 17.42 -14.79
N ASP A 123 12.13 18.45 -14.15
CA ASP A 123 12.70 19.78 -14.19
C ASP A 123 14.12 19.74 -13.58
N ARG A 124 15.11 20.27 -14.29
CA ARG A 124 16.48 20.31 -13.80
C ARG A 124 16.64 21.33 -12.68
N ILE A 125 17.18 20.88 -11.56
CA ILE A 125 17.40 21.70 -10.35
C ILE A 125 18.90 22.04 -10.24
N PHE A 126 19.23 23.33 -10.17
CA PHE A 126 20.60 23.78 -9.94
C PHE A 126 20.97 23.63 -8.46
N ASN A 127 22.07 22.94 -8.18
CA ASN A 127 22.61 22.83 -6.84
C ASN A 127 23.80 23.78 -6.68
N SER A 128 23.57 24.91 -6.01
CA SER A 128 24.58 25.94 -5.78
C SER A 128 25.81 25.47 -5.01
N LYS A 129 25.70 24.43 -4.18
CA LYS A 129 26.83 23.86 -3.42
C LYS A 129 27.78 23.08 -4.32
N THR A 130 27.23 22.40 -5.33
CA THR A 130 28.00 21.52 -6.22
C THR A 130 28.30 22.15 -7.57
N GLY A 131 27.55 23.20 -7.96
CA GLY A 131 27.62 23.80 -9.30
C GLY A 131 26.96 22.96 -10.41
N PHE A 132 26.39 21.80 -10.09
CA PHE A 132 25.78 20.91 -11.06
C PHE A 132 24.25 20.95 -11.03
N PHE A 133 23.66 20.59 -12.16
CA PHE A 133 22.23 20.33 -12.25
C PHE A 133 21.93 18.86 -11.90
N SER A 134 20.79 18.63 -11.25
CA SER A 134 20.26 17.30 -10.95
C SER A 134 18.80 17.22 -11.37
N ASP A 135 18.35 16.03 -11.74
CA ASP A 135 16.95 15.75 -12.08
C ASP A 135 16.08 15.52 -10.83
N HIS A 136 16.70 15.47 -9.65
CA HIS A 136 16.03 15.31 -8.38
C HIS A 136 16.81 15.98 -7.24
N ARG A 137 16.10 16.26 -6.15
CA ARG A 137 16.71 16.63 -4.86
C ARG A 137 16.57 15.50 -3.85
N ASN A 138 17.57 15.32 -3.00
CA ASN A 138 17.48 14.40 -1.87
C ASN A 138 16.97 15.18 -0.65
N VAL A 139 15.90 14.70 -0.04
CA VAL A 139 15.26 15.32 1.12
C VAL A 139 15.25 14.31 2.27
N PRO A 140 15.66 14.69 3.48
CA PRO A 140 15.59 13.79 4.62
C PRO A 140 14.13 13.49 4.95
N MET A 141 13.81 12.22 5.16
CA MET A 141 12.47 11.86 5.59
C MET A 141 12.29 12.14 7.07
N THR A 142 11.11 12.65 7.43
CA THR A 142 10.84 13.13 8.78
C THR A 142 9.45 12.75 9.29
N ASP A 143 9.35 12.52 10.60
CA ASP A 143 8.08 12.39 11.31
C ASP A 143 7.25 13.68 11.29
N SER A 144 6.03 13.62 11.79
CA SER A 144 5.10 14.77 11.86
C SER A 144 5.65 15.95 12.66
N ARG A 145 6.63 15.71 13.54
CA ARG A 145 7.35 16.69 14.36
C ARG A 145 8.65 17.17 13.71
N LYS A 146 8.93 16.77 12.46
CA LYS A 146 10.13 17.07 11.67
C LYS A 146 11.42 16.40 12.15
N ASN A 147 11.32 15.38 12.99
CA ASN A 147 12.49 14.59 13.38
C ASN A 147 12.87 13.62 12.25
N PRO A 148 14.17 13.42 11.96
CA PRO A 148 14.64 12.39 11.04
C PRO A 148 14.10 11.00 11.35
N ILE A 149 13.74 10.26 10.31
CA ILE A 149 13.48 8.82 10.40
C ILE A 149 14.77 8.06 10.10
N PHE A 150 15.03 7.01 10.85
CA PHE A 150 16.21 6.16 10.69
C PHE A 150 15.81 4.75 10.25
N ASP A 151 16.68 4.11 9.47
CA ASP A 151 16.58 2.69 9.13
C ASP A 151 17.03 1.81 10.33
N ASN A 152 16.92 0.50 10.18
CA ASN A 152 17.31 -0.48 11.21
C ASN A 152 18.81 -0.44 11.56
N ASN A 153 19.63 0.17 10.71
CA ASN A 153 21.07 0.32 10.92
C ASN A 153 21.42 1.67 11.56
N GLY A 154 20.42 2.51 11.87
CA GLY A 154 20.60 3.85 12.43
C GLY A 154 20.98 4.92 11.40
N ASN A 155 20.87 4.65 10.10
CA ASN A 155 21.09 5.65 9.07
C ASN A 155 19.82 6.42 8.78
N GLN A 156 19.94 7.72 8.54
CA GLN A 156 18.80 8.54 8.16
C GLN A 156 18.23 8.10 6.81
N VAL A 157 16.91 7.97 6.72
CA VAL A 157 16.23 7.63 5.47
C VAL A 157 16.07 8.88 4.62
N TRP A 158 16.46 8.76 3.35
CA TRP A 158 16.41 9.84 2.36
C TRP A 158 15.38 9.55 1.28
N THR A 159 14.70 10.62 0.85
CA THR A 159 13.69 10.61 -0.21
C THR A 159 14.25 11.32 -1.43
N ARG A 160 13.99 10.80 -2.63
CA ARG A 160 14.27 11.53 -3.88
C ARG A 160 13.02 12.26 -4.32
N GLU A 161 13.13 13.55 -4.60
CA GLU A 161 12.01 14.36 -5.09
C GLU A 161 12.27 14.83 -6.52
N TYR A 162 11.40 14.41 -7.43
CA TYR A 162 11.42 14.78 -8.84
C TYR A 162 10.36 15.86 -9.09
N GLN A 163 10.78 17.03 -9.56
CA GLN A 163 9.85 18.11 -9.90
C GLN A 163 9.41 17.99 -11.35
N PHE A 164 8.15 18.25 -11.63
CA PHE A 164 7.61 18.35 -12.99
C PHE A 164 6.73 19.58 -13.13
N THR A 165 6.91 20.32 -14.22
CA THR A 165 6.00 21.39 -14.63
C THR A 165 4.94 20.82 -15.59
N ARG A 166 3.66 20.95 -15.24
CA ARG A 166 2.52 20.51 -16.04
C ARG A 166 2.23 21.48 -17.18
N ALA A 167 1.37 21.07 -18.12
CA ALA A 167 0.98 21.88 -19.27
C ALA A 167 0.28 23.21 -18.89
N ASP A 168 -0.39 23.26 -17.74
CA ASP A 168 -1.01 24.45 -17.18
C ASP A 168 -0.03 25.37 -16.42
N GLY A 169 1.26 25.01 -16.39
CA GLY A 169 2.32 25.72 -15.65
C GLY A 169 2.39 25.39 -14.16
N SER A 170 1.44 24.63 -13.62
CA SER A 170 1.51 24.17 -12.22
C SER A 170 2.65 23.18 -12.03
N LYS A 171 3.21 23.13 -10.81
CA LYS A 171 4.35 22.28 -10.49
C LYS A 171 3.98 21.27 -9.44
N ILE A 172 4.40 20.03 -9.66
CA ILE A 172 4.23 18.95 -8.72
C ILE A 172 5.56 18.26 -8.46
N ILE A 173 5.58 17.48 -7.39
CA ILE A 173 6.68 16.63 -6.98
C ILE A 173 6.21 15.19 -6.95
N ILE A 174 7.01 14.29 -7.54
CA ILE A 174 6.93 12.87 -7.27
C ILE A 174 8.03 12.55 -6.25
N GLN A 175 7.62 12.19 -5.03
CA GLN A 175 8.50 11.75 -3.96
C GLN A 175 8.68 10.24 -4.06
N ASP A 176 9.92 9.80 -4.04
CA ASP A 176 10.29 8.40 -4.13
C ASP A 176 10.80 7.91 -2.78
N HIS A 177 9.95 7.12 -2.13
CA HIS A 177 10.20 6.42 -0.87
C HIS A 177 10.51 4.94 -1.14
N SER A 178 11.34 4.63 -2.14
CA SER A 178 11.76 3.25 -2.44
C SER A 178 12.34 2.52 -1.23
N ALA A 179 12.95 3.23 -0.28
CA ALA A 179 13.48 2.62 0.95
C ALA A 179 12.39 2.18 1.94
N GLY A 180 11.13 2.61 1.73
CA GLY A 180 10.06 2.50 2.73
C GLY A 180 10.38 3.27 4.01
N HIS A 181 9.51 3.17 5.00
CA HIS A 181 9.79 3.63 6.35
C HIS A 181 8.87 3.05 7.41
N SER A 182 9.39 3.02 8.63
CA SER A 182 8.64 2.74 9.84
C SER A 182 8.79 3.89 10.84
N TYR A 183 7.71 4.24 11.51
CA TYR A 183 7.66 5.16 12.64
C TYR A 183 7.65 4.37 13.95
N ALA A 184 8.11 5.00 15.03
CA ALA A 184 8.24 4.35 16.34
C ALA A 184 6.90 3.89 16.95
N ASP A 185 5.80 4.60 16.64
CA ASP A 185 4.44 4.26 17.04
C ASP A 185 3.73 3.33 16.04
N GLY A 186 4.39 2.98 14.93
CA GLY A 186 3.85 2.15 13.86
C GLY A 186 2.81 2.84 12.97
N VAL A 187 2.42 4.08 13.28
CA VAL A 187 1.39 4.81 12.53
C VAL A 187 2.01 5.46 11.30
N GLY A 188 1.52 5.09 10.11
CA GLY A 188 2.05 5.59 8.84
C GLY A 188 3.25 4.81 8.31
N ASN A 189 3.53 3.61 8.85
CA ASN A 189 4.51 2.71 8.27
C ASN A 189 4.11 2.37 6.84
N GLN A 190 5.03 2.55 5.90
CA GLN A 190 4.78 2.27 4.51
C GLN A 190 5.95 1.50 3.91
N GLY A 191 5.60 0.53 3.05
CA GLY A 191 6.57 -0.13 2.18
C GLY A 191 7.12 0.83 1.12
N SER A 192 7.80 0.28 0.12
CA SER A 192 8.27 1.05 -1.03
C SER A 192 7.09 1.67 -1.78
N HIS A 193 7.10 2.99 -1.93
CA HIS A 193 6.00 3.70 -2.59
C HIS A 193 6.45 5.05 -3.16
N LEU A 194 5.61 5.62 -4.03
CA LEU A 194 5.74 7.01 -4.49
C LEU A 194 4.57 7.85 -3.97
N ASN A 195 4.82 9.13 -3.69
CA ASN A 195 3.77 10.12 -3.42
C ASN A 195 3.79 11.19 -4.50
N VAL A 196 2.61 11.60 -4.96
CA VAL A 196 2.46 12.79 -5.81
C VAL A 196 1.96 13.94 -4.97
N ARG A 197 2.71 15.04 -4.94
CA ARG A 197 2.46 16.18 -4.06
C ARG A 197 2.52 17.51 -4.83
N PRO A 198 1.74 18.52 -4.45
CA PRO A 198 1.92 19.87 -4.96
C PRO A 198 3.25 20.46 -4.45
N ILE A 199 3.88 21.36 -5.21
CA ILE A 199 5.20 21.92 -4.85
C ILE A 199 5.14 22.76 -3.56
N GLU A 200 4.00 23.39 -3.30
CA GLU A 200 3.73 24.25 -2.15
C GLU A 200 3.45 23.47 -0.86
N ASN A 201 3.04 22.20 -0.96
CA ASN A 201 2.83 21.33 0.19
C ASN A 201 3.28 19.90 -0.13
N THR A 202 4.60 19.71 -0.07
CA THR A 202 5.25 18.42 -0.37
C THR A 202 5.04 17.38 0.73
N ARG A 203 4.48 17.74 1.88
CA ARG A 203 4.36 16.83 3.03
C ARG A 203 3.02 16.11 3.07
N THR A 204 1.93 16.85 2.94
CA THR A 204 0.56 16.32 3.11
C THR A 204 -0.38 16.73 1.99
N GLY A 205 0.07 17.55 1.04
CA GLY A 205 -0.79 18.01 -0.05
C GLY A 205 -1.19 16.85 -0.96
N SER A 206 -2.43 16.85 -1.45
CA SER A 206 -2.88 15.89 -2.45
C SER A 206 -2.99 16.59 -3.80
N VAL A 207 -2.80 15.82 -4.88
CA VAL A 207 -3.02 16.33 -6.23
C VAL A 207 -4.25 15.64 -6.83
N PRO A 208 -5.24 16.40 -7.32
CA PRO A 208 -6.44 15.81 -7.91
C PRO A 208 -6.09 14.81 -9.02
N GLY A 209 -6.78 13.66 -9.00
CA GLY A 209 -6.59 12.58 -9.98
C GLY A 209 -5.49 11.57 -9.63
N THR A 210 -4.73 11.78 -8.55
CA THR A 210 -3.64 10.88 -8.13
C THR A 210 -3.96 10.12 -6.85
N PHE A 211 -3.37 8.92 -6.68
CA PHE A 211 -3.37 8.22 -5.39
C PHE A 211 -2.46 8.90 -4.37
N ASP A 212 -2.78 8.77 -3.09
CA ASP A 212 -1.91 9.23 -2.00
C ASP A 212 -0.59 8.47 -1.96
N HIS A 213 -0.63 7.17 -2.28
CA HIS A 213 0.51 6.25 -2.33
C HIS A 213 0.43 5.37 -3.57
N TYR A 214 1.51 5.32 -4.35
CA TYR A 214 1.70 4.37 -5.45
C TYR A 214 2.67 3.29 -4.97
N GLU A 215 2.14 2.21 -4.42
CA GLU A 215 2.90 1.11 -3.79
C GLU A 215 3.44 0.13 -4.85
N PHE A 216 4.70 -0.32 -4.69
CA PHE A 216 5.38 -1.20 -5.66
C PHE A 216 6.41 -2.12 -5.03
#